data_AF-A0A2V5K196-F1
#
_entry.id   AF-A0A2V5K196-F1
#
_cell.length_a   1.000
_cell.length_b   1.000
_cell.length_c   1.000
_cell.angle_alpha   90.00
_cell.angle_beta   90.00
_cell.angle_gamma   90.00
#
_symmetry.space_group_name_H-M   'P 1'
#
loop_
_entity.id
_entity.type
_entity.pdbx_description
1 polymer ?
#
loop_
_entity_poly.entity_id
_entity_poly.type
_entity_poly.pdbx_seq_one_letter_code
_entity_poly.pdbx_strand_id
1 'polypeptide(L)'
;MLKERYYSTVEFMDRFGKANREMAIYCEVGKKPTIGDFIEAFKKSGLDMELSDFANLTFKPRRPSEAPVLSLRVIRTMKDHTFKPFAC
;
A
#
# COMPACT_ATOMS: atom_id res chain seq x y z
N MET A 1 -9.95 -13.14 -11.99
CA MET A 1 -8.93 -12.44 -12.80
C MET A 1 -7.57 -12.74 -12.21
N LEU A 2 -6.57 -13.04 -13.05
CA LEU A 2 -5.19 -13.22 -12.60
C LEU A 2 -4.66 -11.88 -12.06
N LYS A 3 -4.01 -11.89 -10.90
CA LYS A 3 -3.35 -10.72 -10.31
C LYS A 3 -1.83 -10.93 -10.29
N GLU A 4 -1.04 -9.87 -10.39
CA GLU A 4 0.39 -9.91 -10.09
C GLU A 4 0.65 -9.39 -8.67
N ARG A 5 1.74 -9.85 -8.06
CA ARG A 5 2.19 -9.36 -6.75
C ARG A 5 3.38 -8.41 -6.90
N TYR A 6 3.33 -7.35 -6.12
CA TYR A 6 4.42 -6.39 -5.95
C TYR A 6 4.75 -6.28 -4.46
N TYR A 7 6.03 -6.06 -4.15
CA TYR A 7 6.46 -5.65 -2.82
C TYR A 7 6.60 -4.13 -2.80
N SER A 8 5.91 -3.49 -1.86
CA SER A 8 6.00 -2.06 -1.65
C SER A 8 6.60 -1.76 -0.28
N THR A 9 7.67 -0.97 -0.27
CA THR A 9 8.22 -0.38 0.96
C THR A 9 7.43 0.88 1.27
N VAL A 10 6.79 0.90 2.43
CA VAL A 10 5.93 1.98 2.90
C VAL A 10 6.49 2.52 4.22
N GLU A 11 6.67 3.84 4.29
CA GLU A 11 6.98 4.56 5.52
C GLU A 11 5.68 4.72 6.32
N PHE A 12 5.65 4.16 7.52
CA PHE A 12 4.59 4.35 8.50
C PHE A 12 5.02 5.48 9.43
N MET A 13 4.19 6.51 9.55
CA MET A 13 4.35 7.55 10.54
C MET A 13 3.24 7.43 11.57
N ASP A 14 3.61 7.23 12.83
CA ASP A 14 2.69 7.21 13.97
C ASP A 14 3.10 8.28 15.00
N ARG A 15 2.52 8.21 16.20
CA ARG A 15 2.82 9.17 17.28
C ARG A 15 4.21 8.99 17.89
N PHE A 16 4.86 7.85 17.66
CA PHE A 16 6.15 7.50 18.24
C PHE A 16 7.30 7.71 17.25
N GLY A 17 7.02 7.72 15.94
CA GLY A 17 8.00 8.07 14.94
C GLY A 17 7.69 7.49 13.57
N LYS A 18 8.77 7.19 12.83
CA LYS A 18 8.71 6.63 11.48
C LYS A 18 9.30 5.23 11.44
N ALA A 19 8.64 4.32 10.75
CA ALA A 19 9.13 2.96 10.52
C ALA A 19 8.83 2.51 9.09
N ASN A 20 9.79 1.87 8.43
CA ASN A 20 9.55 1.28 7.12
C ASN A 20 9.00 -0.13 7.27
N ARG A 21 7.98 -0.46 6.48
CA ARG A 21 7.40 -1.80 6.41
C ARG A 21 7.22 -2.22 4.95
N GLU A 22 7.34 -3.50 4.70
CA GLU A 22 7.03 -4.08 3.40
C GLU A 22 5.58 -4.56 3.37
N MET A 23 4.91 -4.30 2.25
CA MET A 23 3.53 -4.70 2.01
C MET A 23 3.39 -5.33 0.64
N ALA A 24 2.56 -6.38 0.55
CA ALA A 24 2.19 -6.98 -0.72
C ALA A 24 1.06 -6.17 -1.37
N ILE A 25 1.29 -5.73 -2.60
CA ILE A 25 0.29 -5.06 -3.43
C ILE A 25 -0.09 -6.01 -4.57
N TYR A 26 -1.39 -6.15 -4.82
CA TYR A 26 -1.90 -7.04 -5.86
C TYR A 26 -2.68 -6.25 -6.88
N CYS A 27 -2.21 -6.22 -8.12
CA CYS A 27 -2.85 -5.52 -9.24
C CYS A 27 -3.11 -6.47 -10.41
N GLU A 28 -3.80 -6.00 -11.44
CA GLU A 28 -4.00 -6.79 -12.67
C GLU A 28 -2.67 -7.11 -13.38
N VAL A 29 -2.61 -8.27 -14.03
CA VAL A 29 -1.42 -8.73 -14.79
C VAL A 29 -1.05 -7.73 -15.88
N GLY A 30 0.24 -7.38 -15.95
CA GLY A 30 0.77 -6.47 -16.96
C GLY A 30 0.52 -4.98 -16.68
N LYS A 31 -0.18 -4.65 -15.58
CA LYS A 31 -0.39 -3.26 -15.14
C LYS A 31 0.53 -2.93 -13.98
N LYS A 32 0.83 -1.63 -13.83
CA LYS A 32 1.47 -1.11 -12.62
C LYS A 32 0.42 -0.95 -11.51
N PRO A 33 0.80 -1.10 -10.24
CA PRO A 33 -0.09 -0.80 -9.12
C PRO A 33 -0.67 0.61 -9.21
N THR A 34 -1.98 0.70 -9.04
CA THR A 34 -2.75 1.94 -8.99
C THR A 34 -2.93 2.39 -7.54
N ILE A 35 -3.34 3.65 -7.35
CA ILE A 35 -3.71 4.18 -6.02
C ILE A 35 -4.80 3.32 -5.37
N GLY A 36 -5.75 2.81 -6.17
CA GLY A 36 -6.79 1.91 -5.69
C GLY A 36 -6.21 0.61 -5.11
N ASP A 37 -5.20 0.03 -5.76
CA ASP A 37 -4.53 -1.18 -5.28
C ASP A 37 -3.81 -0.95 -3.95
N PHE A 38 -3.19 0.22 -3.76
CA PHE A 38 -2.59 0.61 -2.49
C PHE A 38 -3.63 0.77 -1.38
N ILE A 39 -4.73 1.48 -1.66
CA ILE A 39 -5.84 1.64 -0.70
C ILE A 39 -6.45 0.29 -0.33
N GLU A 40 -6.63 -0.61 -1.30
CA GLU A 40 -7.12 -1.98 -1.04
C GLU A 40 -6.14 -2.75 -0.14
N ALA A 41 -4.84 -2.65 -0.39
CA ALA A 41 -3.82 -3.29 0.44
C ALA A 41 -3.80 -2.74 1.88
N PHE A 42 -3.88 -1.42 2.05
CA PHE A 42 -3.95 -0.81 3.39
C PHE A 42 -5.22 -1.25 4.13
N LYS A 43 -6.37 -1.26 3.44
CA LYS A 43 -7.64 -1.72 4.01
C LYS A 43 -7.58 -3.18 4.45
N LYS A 44 -6.94 -4.05 3.68
CA LYS A 44 -6.70 -5.46 4.04
C LYS A 44 -5.81 -5.61 5.29
N SER A 45 -4.95 -4.64 5.55
CA SER A 45 -4.16 -4.55 6.79
C SER A 45 -4.87 -3.81 7.92
N GLY A 46 -6.16 -3.50 7.77
CA GLY A 46 -6.97 -2.82 8.80
C GLY A 46 -6.80 -1.30 8.84
N LEU A 47 -6.19 -0.69 7.81
CA LEU A 47 -5.93 0.75 7.74
C LEU A 47 -6.88 1.40 6.73
N ASP A 48 -7.82 2.21 7.22
CA ASP A 48 -8.72 2.99 6.35
C ASP A 48 -8.09 4.32 5.97
N MET A 49 -7.45 4.33 4.80
CA MET A 49 -6.61 5.41 4.32
C MET A 49 -7.20 6.06 3.07
N GLU A 50 -6.88 7.33 2.86
CA GLU A 50 -7.15 8.08 1.65
C GLU A 50 -5.89 8.79 1.15
N LEU A 51 -5.81 9.02 -0.15
CA LEU A 51 -4.70 9.75 -0.75
C LEU A 51 -4.72 11.20 -0.28
N SER A 52 -3.60 11.67 0.27
CA SER A 52 -3.41 13.07 0.66
C SER A 52 -2.51 13.83 -0.31
N ASP A 53 -1.53 13.14 -0.90
CA ASP A 53 -0.57 13.71 -1.84
C ASP A 53 -0.26 12.71 -2.95
N PHE A 54 -0.69 13.06 -4.16
CA PHE A 54 -0.49 12.23 -5.35
C PHE A 54 0.98 12.15 -5.77
N ALA A 55 1.73 13.25 -5.70
CA ALA A 55 3.10 13.32 -6.19
C ALA A 55 4.05 12.44 -5.36
N ASN A 56 3.84 12.44 -4.04
CA ASN A 56 4.65 11.66 -3.10
C ASN A 56 4.02 10.32 -2.72
N LEU A 57 2.84 9.98 -3.28
CA LEU A 57 2.06 8.81 -2.88
C LEU A 57 1.93 8.70 -1.36
N THR A 58 1.51 9.81 -0.74
CA THR A 58 1.25 9.89 0.69
C THR A 58 -0.24 9.73 0.94
N PHE A 59 -0.57 8.98 1.98
CA PHE A 59 -1.90 8.64 2.41
C PHE A 59 -2.08 9.03 3.87
N LYS A 60 -3.28 9.47 4.23
CA LYS A 60 -3.68 9.78 5.60
C LYS A 60 -4.91 8.96 5.99
N PRO A 61 -5.14 8.70 7.29
CA PRO A 61 -6.35 8.02 7.71
C PRO A 61 -7.58 8.86 7.36
N ARG A 62 -8.66 8.19 6.93
CA ARG A 62 -9.95 8.87 6.74
C ARG A 62 -10.53 9.41 8.04
N ARG A 63 -10.21 8.77 9.17
CA ARG A 63 -10.59 9.18 10.53
C ARG A 63 -9.35 9.36 11.42
N PRO A 64 -8.67 10.53 11.35
CA PRO A 64 -7.40 10.74 12.04
C PRO A 64 -7.47 10.61 13.58
N SER A 65 -8.61 10.93 14.19
CA SER A 65 -8.79 10.87 15.65
C SER A 65 -8.77 9.45 16.21
N GLU A 66 -9.15 8.46 15.41
CA GLU A 66 -9.30 7.05 15.80
C GLU A 66 -8.13 6.19 15.31
N ALA A 67 -7.29 6.71 14.41
CA ALA A 67 -6.25 5.93 13.75
C ALA A 67 -4.94 5.89 14.55
N PRO A 68 -4.30 4.71 14.67
CA PRO A 68 -2.99 4.59 15.31
C PRO A 68 -1.85 5.16 14.44
N VAL A 69 -2.07 5.23 13.12
CA VAL A 69 -1.12 5.76 12.13
C VAL A 69 -1.56 7.17 11.73
N LEU A 70 -0.61 8.08 11.53
CA LEU A 70 -0.83 9.46 11.09
C LEU A 70 -0.71 9.61 9.58
N SER A 71 0.26 8.93 8.96
CA SER A 71 0.41 8.89 7.51
C SER A 71 1.16 7.65 7.03
N LEU A 72 0.90 7.26 5.80
CA LEU A 72 1.65 6.24 5.07
C LEU A 72 2.23 6.87 3.81
N ARG A 73 3.50 6.61 3.50
CA ARG A 73 4.13 7.09 2.26
C ARG A 73 4.78 5.94 1.50
N VAL A 74 4.42 5.77 0.24
CA VAL A 74 5.02 4.73 -0.62
C VAL A 74 6.41 5.20 -1.04
N ILE A 75 7.46 4.46 -0.65
CA ILE A 75 8.85 4.79 -0.97
C ILE A 75 9.28 4.12 -2.27
N ARG A 76 9.00 2.82 -2.39
CA ARG A 76 9.47 1.97 -3.48
C ARG A 76 8.46 0.86 -3.71
N THR A 77 8.24 0.50 -4.97
CA THR A 77 7.42 -0.67 -5.33
C THR A 77 8.14 -1.49 -6.38
N MET A 78 8.27 -2.79 -6.15
CA MET A 78 8.96 -3.74 -7.02
C MET A 78 8.07 -4.90 -7.40
N LYS A 79 8.17 -5.35 -8.65
CA LYS A 79 7.48 -6.55 -9.09
C LYS A 79 8.08 -7.77 -8.41
N ASP A 80 7.22 -8.66 -7.91
CA ASP A 80 7.64 -9.96 -7.45
C ASP A 80 7.69 -10.94 -8.63
N HIS A 81 8.89 -11.24 -9.11
CA HIS A 81 9.10 -12.20 -10.21
C HIS A 81 8.95 -13.67 -9.78
N THR A 82 8.82 -13.95 -8.48
CA THR A 82 8.63 -15.31 -7.95
C THR A 82 7.15 -15.66 -7.78
N PHE A 83 6.26 -14.66 -7.80
CA PHE A 83 4.83 -14.87 -7.67
C PHE A 83 4.24 -15.45 -8.95
N LYS A 84 3.76 -16.69 -8.88
CA LYS A 84 2.99 -17.32 -9.95
C LYS A 84 1.50 -17.14 -9.63
N PRO A 85 0.73 -16.37 -10.41
CA PRO A 85 -0.71 -16.33 -10.26
C PRO A 85 -1.26 -17.68 -10.71
N PHE A 86 -1.55 -18.56 -9.75
CA PHE A 86 -2.19 -19.83 -10.07
C PHE A 86 -3.59 -19.55 -10.61
N ALA A 87 -3.83 -20.01 -11.83
CA ALA A 87 -5.17 -20.37 -12.27
C ALA A 87 -5.60 -21.55 -11.39
N CYS A 88 -6.59 -21.31 -10.51
CA CYS A 88 -7.44 -22.41 -10.08
C CYS A 88 -8.34 -22.81 -11.25
#